data_AF-A0A838V1C0-F1
#
_entry.id   AF-A0A838V1C0-F1
#
_cell.length_a   1.000
_cell.length_b   1.000
_cell.length_c   1.000
_cell.angle_alpha   90.00
_cell.angle_beta   90.00
_cell.angle_gamma   90.00
#
_symmetry.space_group_name_H-M   'P 1'
#
loop_
_entity.id
_entity.type
_entity.pdbx_description
1 polymer ?
#
loop_
_entity_poly.entity_id
_entity_poly.type
_entity_poly.pdbx_seq_one_letter_code
_entity_poly.pdbx_strand_id
1 'polypeptide(L)'
;MPLWIARKAAPAVWKRIPWKMVWTVSIWLADKGRDRVKNNLTESEQKEFWTLAKKSKGRPGALPQRDRTRMKNIVGRAIRGT
;
A
#
# COMPACT_ATOMS: atom_id res chain seq x y z
N MET A 1 -13.72 -0.71 2.96
CA MET A 1 -12.58 -1.57 2.56
C MET A 1 -13.13 -2.83 1.93
N PRO A 2 -12.67 -3.26 0.74
CA PRO A 2 -13.07 -4.53 0.17
C PRO A 2 -12.78 -5.71 1.11
N LEU A 3 -13.75 -6.61 1.28
CA LEU A 3 -13.67 -7.76 2.21
C LEU A 3 -12.45 -8.66 1.98
N TRP A 4 -11.99 -8.75 0.73
CA TRP A 4 -10.80 -9.53 0.37
C TRP A 4 -9.50 -8.92 0.91
N ILE A 5 -9.41 -7.58 1.03
CA ILE A 5 -8.23 -6.91 1.58
C ILE A 5 -8.16 -7.20 3.08
N ALA A 6 -9.30 -7.20 3.78
CA ALA A 6 -9.36 -7.48 5.21
C ALA A 6 -8.92 -8.91 5.51
N ARG A 7 -9.41 -9.89 4.72
CA ARG A 7 -9.02 -11.30 4.83
C ARG A 7 -7.54 -11.56 4.51
N LYS A 8 -6.92 -10.75 3.65
CA LYS A 8 -5.52 -10.91 3.22
C LYS A 8 -4.55 -9.96 3.91
N ALA A 9 -5.01 -9.20 4.91
CA ALA A 9 -4.19 -8.27 5.68
C ALA A 9 -3.13 -8.97 6.53
N ALA A 10 -3.32 -10.26 6.86
CA ALA A 10 -2.36 -11.03 7.66
C ALA A 10 -0.94 -11.01 7.04
N PRO A 11 0.14 -10.83 7.84
CA PRO A 11 1.51 -10.64 7.33
C PRO A 11 1.98 -11.76 6.39
N ALA A 12 1.67 -13.02 6.74
CA ALA A 12 2.04 -14.20 5.96
C ALA A 12 1.35 -14.23 4.58
N VAL A 13 0.08 -13.80 4.53
CA VAL A 13 -0.71 -13.74 3.29
C VAL A 13 -0.27 -12.55 2.45
N TRP A 14 -0.04 -11.39 3.08
CA TRP A 14 0.36 -10.15 2.42
C TRP A 14 1.67 -10.31 1.63
N LYS A 15 2.65 -11.03 2.19
CA LYS A 15 3.91 -11.35 1.50
C LYS A 15 3.71 -12.05 0.15
N ARG A 16 2.66 -12.86 0.00
CA ARG A 16 2.36 -13.63 -1.22
C ARG A 16 1.48 -12.88 -2.21
N ILE A 17 0.94 -11.71 -1.84
CA ILE A 17 0.05 -10.95 -2.73
C ILE A 17 0.82 -10.44 -3.96
N PRO A 18 0.30 -10.69 -5.18
CA PRO A 18 0.89 -10.18 -6.42
C PRO A 18 0.93 -8.66 -6.44
N TRP A 19 1.94 -8.09 -7.08
CA TRP A 19 2.14 -6.64 -7.14
C TRP A 19 0.92 -5.87 -7.69
N LYS A 20 0.23 -6.40 -8.71
CA LYS A 20 -0.98 -5.78 -9.29
C LYS A 20 -2.09 -5.56 -8.25
N MET A 21 -2.24 -6.52 -7.32
CA MET A 21 -3.20 -6.40 -6.22
C MET A 21 -2.75 -5.35 -5.21
N VAL A 22 -1.47 -5.34 -4.82
CA VAL A 22 -0.89 -4.30 -3.93
C VAL A 22 -1.15 -2.91 -4.51
N TRP A 23 -0.92 -2.73 -5.81
CA TRP A 23 -1.17 -1.47 -6.50
C TRP A 23 -2.64 -1.03 -6.44
N THR A 24 -3.56 -1.98 -6.63
CA THR A 24 -5.01 -1.72 -6.50
C THR A 24 -5.37 -1.25 -5.09
N VAL A 25 -4.75 -1.86 -4.07
CA VAL A 25 -4.91 -1.42 -2.68
C VAL A 25 -4.31 -0.03 -2.47
N SER A 26 -3.14 0.28 -3.03
CA SER A 26 -2.53 1.60 -2.93
C SER A 26 -3.45 2.69 -3.48
N ILE A 27 -4.06 2.47 -4.65
CA ILE A 27 -5.04 3.40 -5.22
C ILE A 27 -6.26 3.53 -4.31
N TRP A 28 -6.80 2.41 -3.83
CA TRP A 28 -7.93 2.43 -2.92
C TRP A 28 -7.63 3.18 -1.61
N LEU A 29 -6.42 3.03 -1.05
CA LEU A 29 -5.97 3.79 0.13
C LEU A 29 -5.85 5.29 -0.17
N ALA A 30 -5.33 5.66 -1.34
CA ALA A 30 -5.21 7.05 -1.74
C ALA A 30 -6.55 7.75 -1.96
N ASP A 31 -7.58 7.01 -2.41
CA ASP A 31 -8.92 7.51 -2.72
C ASP A 31 -9.88 7.43 -1.52
N LYS A 32 -10.04 6.25 -0.92
CA LYS A 32 -11.07 5.95 0.09
C LYS A 32 -10.51 5.53 1.46
N GLY A 33 -9.20 5.33 1.57
CA GLY A 33 -8.54 4.83 2.78
C GLY A 33 -7.56 5.80 3.40
N ARG A 34 -7.67 7.10 3.11
CA ARG A 34 -6.73 8.13 3.60
C ARG A 34 -6.67 8.15 5.12
N ASP A 35 -7.80 7.96 5.81
CA ASP A 35 -7.82 7.91 7.28
C ASP A 35 -6.96 6.77 7.83
N ARG A 36 -6.89 5.64 7.12
CA ARG A 36 -6.01 4.54 7.53
C ARG A 36 -4.55 4.85 7.28
N VAL A 37 -4.24 5.46 6.15
CA VAL A 37 -2.88 5.98 5.90
C VAL A 37 -2.49 6.94 7.01
N LYS A 38 -3.40 7.81 7.46
CA LYS A 38 -3.15 8.77 8.54
C LYS A 38 -3.02 8.14 9.93
N ASN A 39 -3.88 7.18 10.25
CA ASN A 39 -3.95 6.59 11.59
C ASN A 39 -2.97 5.43 11.81
N ASN A 40 -2.61 4.71 10.74
CA ASN A 40 -1.83 3.48 10.82
C ASN A 40 -0.37 3.65 10.36
N LEU A 41 -0.01 4.79 9.78
CA LEU A 41 1.36 5.08 9.36
C LEU A 41 1.91 6.31 10.07
N THR A 42 3.21 6.29 10.33
CA THR A 42 3.97 7.47 10.79
C THR A 42 4.03 8.55 9.71
N GLU A 43 4.32 9.80 10.08
CA GLU A 43 4.43 10.90 9.12
C GLU A 43 5.47 10.63 8.00
N SER A 44 6.57 9.95 8.35
CA SER A 44 7.61 9.57 7.38
C SER A 44 7.08 8.57 6.36
N GLU A 45 6.37 7.54 6.81
CA GLU A 45 5.75 6.53 5.94
C GLU A 45 4.61 7.09 5.10
N GLN A 46 3.84 8.04 5.64
CA GLN A 46 2.83 8.76 4.87
C GLN A 46 3.49 9.53 3.71
N LYS A 47 4.55 10.28 3.99
CA LYS A 47 5.32 10.99 2.95
C LYS A 47 5.90 10.01 1.92
N GLU A 48 6.45 8.89 2.37
CA GLU A 48 7.00 7.87 1.47
C GLU A 48 5.89 7.23 0.60
N PHE A 49 4.74 6.90 1.17
CA PHE A 49 3.57 6.40 0.44
C PHE A 49 3.18 7.34 -0.70
N TRP A 50 3.00 8.63 -0.40
CA TRP A 50 2.62 9.62 -1.40
C TRP A 50 3.71 9.84 -2.45
N THR A 51 4.98 9.78 -2.04
CA THR A 51 6.13 9.89 -2.95
C THR A 51 6.16 8.73 -3.93
N LEU A 52 6.01 7.49 -3.44
CA LEU A 52 5.96 6.28 -4.27
C LEU A 52 4.71 6.27 -5.16
N ALA A 53 3.56 6.71 -4.66
CA ALA A 53 2.33 6.83 -5.43
C ALA A 53 2.50 7.84 -6.57
N LYS A 54 3.08 9.01 -6.31
CA LYS A 54 3.40 10.01 -7.36
C LYS A 54 4.42 9.47 -8.35
N LYS A 55 5.49 8.81 -7.88
CA LYS A 55 6.56 8.25 -8.72
C LYS A 55 6.05 7.18 -9.70
N SER A 56 5.03 6.42 -9.30
CA SER A 56 4.38 5.45 -10.19
C SER A 56 3.66 6.09 -11.39
N LYS A 57 3.35 7.40 -11.34
CA LYS A 57 2.52 8.11 -12.33
C LYS A 57 1.20 7.37 -12.64
N GLY A 58 0.61 6.72 -11.63
CA GLY A 58 -0.63 5.95 -11.79
C GLY A 58 -0.44 4.57 -12.43
N ARG A 59 0.78 4.17 -12.79
CA ARG A 59 1.08 2.91 -13.48
C ARG A 59 1.77 1.92 -12.54
N PRO A 60 1.28 0.68 -12.41
CA PRO A 60 1.94 -0.35 -11.59
C PRO A 60 3.34 -0.70 -12.10
N GLY A 61 3.60 -0.55 -13.40
CA GLY A 61 4.88 -0.89 -14.02
C GLY A 61 6.01 0.12 -13.79
N ALA A 62 5.68 1.38 -13.46
CA ALA A 62 6.65 2.48 -13.44
C ALA A 62 7.60 2.44 -12.23
N LEU A 63 7.26 1.70 -11.18
CA LEU A 63 8.13 1.55 -10.02
C LEU A 63 9.16 0.42 -10.24
N PRO A 64 10.46 0.66 -9.95
CA PRO A 64 11.46 -0.41 -9.93
C PRO A 64 11.19 -1.40 -8.79
N GLN A 65 11.75 -2.61 -8.88
CA GLN A 65 11.47 -3.69 -7.92
C GLN A 65 11.68 -3.28 -6.45
N ARG A 66 12.72 -2.47 -6.17
CA ARG A 66 12.98 -1.94 -4.82
C ARG A 66 11.83 -1.09 -4.29
N ASP A 67 11.31 -0.20 -5.14
CA ASP A 67 10.19 0.69 -4.79
C ASP A 67 8.88 -0.07 -4.67
N ARG A 68 8.69 -1.12 -5.46
CA ARG A 68 7.55 -2.04 -5.32
C ARG A 68 7.56 -2.73 -3.96
N THR A 69 8.71 -3.21 -3.52
CA THR A 69 8.87 -3.83 -2.19
C THR A 69 8.58 -2.83 -1.07
N ARG A 70 9.09 -1.59 -1.18
CA ARG A 70 8.82 -0.52 -0.21
C ARG A 70 7.34 -0.17 -0.14
N MET A 71 6.70 0.07 -1.30
CA MET A 71 5.28 0.34 -1.40
C MET A 71 4.46 -0.80 -0.79
N LYS A 72 4.82 -2.06 -1.09
CA LYS A 72 4.15 -3.24 -0.52
C LYS A 72 4.22 -3.26 1.01
N ASN A 73 5.36 -2.93 1.60
CA ASN A 73 5.51 -2.90 3.05
C ASN A 73 4.63 -1.82 3.68
N ILE A 74 4.67 -0.59 3.13
CA ILE A 74 3.90 0.55 3.64
C ILE A 74 2.41 0.30 3.52
N VAL A 75 1.94 -0.16 2.35
CA VAL A 75 0.52 -0.50 2.13
C VAL A 75 0.05 -1.59 3.09
N GLY A 76 0.91 -2.59 3.34
CA GLY A 76 0.62 -3.65 4.30
C GLY A 76 0.48 -3.12 5.73
N ARG A 77 1.28 -2.13 6.14
CA ARG A 77 1.13 -1.46 7.45
C ARG A 77 -0.12 -0.59 7.51
N ALA A 78 -0.36 0.21 6.47
CA ALA A 78 -1.55 1.07 6.36
C ALA A 78 -2.86 0.28 6.49
N ILE A 79 -2.91 -0.95 6.00
CA ILE A 79 -4.07 -1.83 6.15
C ILE A 79 -4.19 -2.37 7.58
N ARG A 80 -3.08 -2.80 8.19
CA ARG A 80 -3.07 -3.55 9.45
C ARG A 80 -3.14 -2.69 10.70
N GLY A 81 -2.55 -1.48 10.71
CA GLY A 81 -2.45 -0.66 11.92
C GLY A 81 -1.36 -1.09 12.90
N THR A 82 -0.25 -1.63 12.39
CA THR A 82 0.89 -2.17 13.17
C THR A 82 2.21 -1.63 12.70
#